data_AF-A0A3N5A8F0-F1
#
_entry.id   AF-A0A3N5A8F0-F1
#
_cell.length_a   1.000
_cell.length_b   1.000
_cell.length_c   1.000
_cell.angle_alpha   90.00
_cell.angle_beta   90.00
_cell.angle_gamma   90.00
#
_symmetry.space_group_name_H-M   'P 1'
#
loop_
_entity.id
_entity.type
_entity.pdbx_description
1 polymer ?
#
loop_
_entity_poly.entity_id
_entity_poly.type
_entity_poly.pdbx_seq_one_letter_code
_entity_poly.pdbx_strand_id
1 'polypeptide(L)'
;MDVPPVKLPRIASIVATAAIAPAVLLSSPAFAADGASATPSSPSTPPSPTAPDQGSEGKPAADKPAEDPQAAKDRAAIEAILADPARGPGVRQAAAKALKGTAAEMRQFLTVELAEQQFVDDEVKISRIHNDGGPAVKAAAIEALRKQTQAAYTEFLKEGQHAARLKDDRVELARMLNGAGRGVTQAVNELLDHGTREQIREFVATGQYKVRAEDDRVALFGMIKDAGPGLKEGIIKLLEGNPTPAQLRTFVTTTQHELRDEDNKVQIASMVAKAGPELKKAALAALKGTPEDRAAFLKTGQHVARAKDEGHGTGGGGSATGTGSGTGNGAQQAVATGTGKGNGNAAPAGGSSSGPLASTGAGSETTWMAGAGAAALTAGAGLVVANRRRRTSA
;
A
#
# COMPACT_ATOMS: atom_id res chain seq x y z
N MET A 1 -52.60 30.94 -2.72
CA MET A 1 -52.03 30.46 -1.44
C MET A 1 -50.54 30.62 -1.53
N ASP A 2 -50.04 31.72 -0.96
CA ASP A 2 -48.60 32.04 -0.94
C ASP A 2 -47.87 31.15 0.07
N VAL A 3 -46.68 30.67 -0.29
CA VAL A 3 -45.79 29.93 0.61
C VAL A 3 -44.46 30.69 0.70
N PRO A 4 -44.07 31.20 1.88
CA PRO A 4 -42.90 32.07 2.00
C PRO A 4 -41.59 31.29 1.85
N PRO A 5 -40.53 31.89 1.28
CA PRO A 5 -39.25 31.23 1.06
C PRO A 5 -38.46 31.02 2.35
N VAL A 6 -38.14 29.77 2.66
CA VAL A 6 -37.29 29.39 3.81
C VAL A 6 -35.84 29.79 3.53
N LYS A 7 -35.23 30.55 4.46
CA LYS A 7 -33.86 31.06 4.35
C LYS A 7 -32.84 29.99 4.76
N LEU A 8 -31.86 29.74 3.89
CA LEU A 8 -30.71 28.87 4.14
C LEU A 8 -29.68 29.49 5.10
N PRO A 9 -29.17 28.77 6.12
CA PRO A 9 -27.89 29.08 6.70
C PRO A 9 -26.76 28.50 5.84
N ARG A 10 -26.01 29.36 5.13
CA ARG A 10 -24.76 28.97 4.46
C ARG A 10 -23.67 28.78 5.50
N ILE A 11 -23.22 27.55 5.72
CA ILE A 11 -22.01 27.28 6.51
C ILE A 11 -20.80 27.46 5.59
N ALA A 12 -19.98 28.47 5.87
CA ALA A 12 -18.75 28.74 5.13
C ALA A 12 -17.65 27.76 5.54
N SER A 13 -17.10 27.02 4.58
CA SER A 13 -15.90 26.21 4.80
C SER A 13 -14.66 27.11 4.69
N ILE A 14 -13.90 27.24 5.79
CA ILE A 14 -12.60 27.90 5.79
C ILE A 14 -11.53 26.83 5.52
N VAL A 15 -11.01 26.80 4.30
CA VAL A 15 -9.82 26.01 3.96
C VAL A 15 -8.59 26.85 4.33
N ALA A 16 -7.91 26.47 5.41
CA ALA A 16 -6.64 27.07 5.81
C ALA A 16 -5.48 26.42 5.04
N THR A 17 -5.08 27.02 3.91
CA THR A 17 -3.97 26.53 3.10
C THR A 17 -2.63 26.91 3.73
N ALA A 18 -2.04 26.01 4.52
CA ALA A 18 -0.70 26.18 5.06
C ALA A 18 0.37 25.93 3.98
N ALA A 19 0.91 27.00 3.38
CA ALA A 19 2.02 26.92 2.44
C ALA A 19 3.35 26.70 3.20
N ILE A 20 3.83 25.46 3.25
CA ILE A 20 5.16 25.14 3.78
C ILE A 20 6.18 25.24 2.64
N ALA A 21 7.01 26.28 2.65
CA ALA A 21 8.12 26.43 1.72
C ALA A 21 9.33 25.58 2.17
N PRO A 22 9.96 24.79 1.29
CA PRO A 22 11.19 24.08 1.61
C PRO A 22 12.39 25.04 1.58
N ALA A 23 12.99 25.31 2.74
CA ALA A 23 14.25 26.03 2.83
C ALA A 23 15.42 25.11 2.39
N VAL A 24 16.06 25.44 1.27
CA VAL A 24 17.27 24.74 0.81
C VAL A 24 18.48 25.35 1.51
N LEU A 25 18.99 24.66 2.54
CA LEU A 25 20.27 24.98 3.16
C LEU A 25 21.41 24.41 2.31
N LEU A 26 22.17 25.30 1.68
CA LEU A 26 23.34 24.95 0.88
C LEU A 26 24.54 24.66 1.82
N SER A 27 24.81 23.39 2.08
CA SER A 27 25.97 22.95 2.86
C SER A 27 27.19 22.81 1.94
N SER A 28 28.12 23.76 2.03
CA SER A 28 29.41 23.71 1.32
C SER A 28 30.47 22.98 2.17
N PRO A 29 31.26 22.04 1.61
CA PRO A 29 32.38 21.45 2.32
C PRO A 29 33.55 22.44 2.40
N ALA A 30 34.06 22.69 3.60
CA ALA A 30 35.31 23.40 3.81
C ALA A 30 36.50 22.43 3.70
N PHE A 31 37.44 22.72 2.81
CA PHE A 31 38.76 22.07 2.78
C PHE A 31 39.79 22.93 3.51
N ALA A 32 40.61 22.30 4.34
CA ALA A 32 41.73 22.94 5.03
C ALA A 32 42.99 22.04 4.96
N ALA A 33 44.03 22.56 4.31
CA ALA A 33 45.46 22.21 4.42
C ALA A 33 46.18 23.19 3.46
N ASP A 34 46.85 24.22 3.95
CA ASP A 34 48.20 24.23 4.52
C ASP A 34 49.28 24.35 3.42
N GLY A 35 50.29 25.21 3.65
CA GLY A 35 51.28 25.59 2.64
C GLY A 35 51.67 27.08 2.71
N ALA A 36 52.84 27.37 3.26
CA ALA A 36 53.26 28.73 3.61
C ALA A 36 53.90 29.55 2.46
N SER A 37 53.74 30.88 2.57
CA SER A 37 54.71 31.95 2.30
C SER A 37 55.92 31.69 1.37
N ALA A 38 56.05 32.47 0.29
CA ALA A 38 56.90 33.69 0.27
C ALA A 38 57.21 34.20 -1.16
N THR A 39 57.04 35.50 -1.37
CA THR A 39 57.61 36.28 -2.50
C THR A 39 59.09 36.58 -2.28
N PRO A 40 59.84 36.99 -3.32
CA PRO A 40 60.29 38.39 -3.27
C PRO A 40 60.26 39.16 -4.61
N SER A 41 60.42 40.48 -4.48
CA SER A 41 60.17 41.54 -5.45
C SER A 41 61.34 41.85 -6.42
N SER A 42 61.03 42.55 -7.52
CA SER A 42 62.01 43.23 -8.39
C SER A 42 62.56 44.53 -7.79
N PRO A 43 63.71 45.03 -8.30
CA PRO A 43 63.95 46.46 -8.46
C PRO A 43 64.52 46.86 -9.85
N SER A 44 64.90 48.14 -10.00
CA SER A 44 64.88 48.98 -11.23
C SER A 44 66.21 49.20 -12.03
N THR A 45 66.06 49.79 -13.23
CA THR A 45 67.01 50.33 -14.25
C THR A 45 67.93 51.49 -13.78
N PRO A 46 68.90 52.11 -14.55
CA PRO A 46 69.11 52.26 -16.04
C PRO A 46 70.62 52.17 -16.51
N PRO A 47 71.15 52.85 -17.58
CA PRO A 47 70.82 52.95 -19.03
C PRO A 47 71.98 52.54 -20.04
N SER A 48 71.65 52.47 -21.35
CA SER A 48 72.39 52.71 -22.66
C SER A 48 73.95 52.82 -22.75
N PRO A 49 74.63 52.59 -23.93
CA PRO A 49 74.17 52.89 -25.31
C PRO A 49 74.67 52.02 -26.52
N THR A 50 74.27 52.46 -27.73
CA THR A 50 74.96 52.34 -29.05
C THR A 50 74.60 51.17 -29.99
N ALA A 51 74.14 51.53 -31.20
CA ALA A 51 73.97 50.68 -32.39
C ALA A 51 75.18 50.80 -33.36
N PRO A 52 75.28 50.02 -34.46
CA PRO A 52 74.52 50.40 -35.67
C PRO A 52 73.95 49.24 -36.52
N ASP A 53 72.80 49.54 -37.14
CA ASP A 53 72.43 49.34 -38.55
C ASP A 53 72.99 48.15 -39.37
N GLN A 54 72.08 47.28 -39.84
CA GLN A 54 71.88 47.08 -41.28
C GLN A 54 70.49 46.49 -41.57
N GLY A 55 69.74 47.12 -42.48
CA GLY A 55 68.40 46.67 -42.86
C GLY A 55 68.38 45.59 -43.95
N SER A 56 67.27 44.84 -44.01
CA SER A 56 66.79 44.14 -45.20
C SER A 56 65.28 43.94 -45.09
N GLU A 57 64.58 44.08 -46.21
CA GLU A 57 63.15 44.38 -46.24
C GLU A 57 62.26 43.13 -46.38
N GLY A 58 61.11 43.16 -45.71
CA GLY A 58 59.84 42.70 -46.29
C GLY A 58 59.48 41.20 -46.32
N LYS A 59 58.18 40.97 -46.06
CA LYS A 59 57.35 39.82 -46.48
C LYS A 59 57.40 38.53 -45.62
N PRO A 60 56.25 37.89 -45.37
CA PRO A 60 54.92 38.43 -45.07
C PRO A 60 54.43 37.93 -43.69
N ALA A 61 53.15 38.18 -43.35
CA ALA A 61 52.50 37.52 -42.22
C ALA A 61 52.62 35.99 -42.34
N ALA A 62 53.07 35.34 -41.27
CA ALA A 62 53.08 33.87 -41.21
C ALA A 62 51.65 33.36 -41.29
N ASP A 63 51.42 32.40 -42.19
CA ASP A 63 50.15 31.70 -42.32
C ASP A 63 49.68 31.19 -40.95
N LYS A 64 48.37 31.25 -40.70
CA LYS A 64 47.76 30.37 -39.69
C LYS A 64 48.20 28.95 -40.04
N PRO A 65 48.74 28.16 -39.09
CA PRO A 65 48.99 26.75 -39.35
C PRO A 65 47.68 26.14 -39.85
N ALA A 66 47.71 25.53 -41.05
CA ALA A 66 46.54 24.88 -41.60
C ALA A 66 46.02 23.89 -40.56
N GLU A 67 44.75 24.02 -40.17
CA GLU A 67 44.17 23.21 -39.10
C GLU A 67 44.32 21.75 -39.50
N ASP A 68 45.04 20.97 -38.68
CA ASP A 68 45.42 19.58 -38.96
C ASP A 68 44.16 18.82 -39.45
N PRO A 69 44.16 18.24 -40.67
CA PRO A 69 42.98 17.57 -41.21
C PRO A 69 42.43 16.46 -40.32
N GLN A 70 43.25 15.93 -39.40
CA GLN A 70 42.79 15.03 -38.35
C GLN A 70 42.09 15.78 -37.22
N ALA A 71 42.63 16.90 -36.73
CA ALA A 71 42.01 17.73 -35.69
C ALA A 71 40.62 18.24 -36.09
N ALA A 72 40.40 18.57 -37.38
CA ALA A 72 39.08 18.94 -37.89
C ALA A 72 38.06 17.78 -37.83
N LYS A 73 38.50 16.54 -38.11
CA LYS A 73 37.67 15.32 -37.96
C LYS A 73 37.40 15.00 -36.49
N ASP A 74 38.43 15.13 -35.64
CA ASP A 74 38.33 14.90 -34.21
C ASP A 74 37.30 15.88 -33.60
N ARG A 75 37.37 17.17 -33.96
CA ARG A 75 36.38 18.20 -33.58
C ARG A 75 34.96 17.82 -33.99
N ALA A 76 34.75 17.48 -35.27
CA ALA A 76 33.44 17.10 -35.80
C ALA A 76 32.86 15.84 -35.12
N ALA A 77 33.71 14.86 -34.77
CA ALA A 77 33.29 13.66 -34.04
C ALA A 77 32.83 13.99 -32.61
N ILE A 78 33.51 14.91 -31.92
CA ILE A 78 33.12 15.34 -30.57
C ILE A 78 31.84 16.18 -30.60
N GLU A 79 31.65 17.03 -31.62
CA GLU A 79 30.41 17.77 -31.84
C GLU A 79 29.23 16.83 -32.11
N ALA A 80 29.42 15.75 -32.88
CA ALA A 80 28.41 14.72 -33.08
C ALA A 80 28.05 13.98 -31.77
N ILE A 81 29.03 13.73 -30.88
CA ILE A 81 28.79 13.17 -29.53
C ILE A 81 28.00 14.15 -28.65
N LEU A 82 28.25 15.46 -28.74
CA LEU A 82 27.48 16.46 -28.01
C LEU A 82 26.04 16.63 -28.54
N ALA A 83 25.83 16.42 -29.84
CA ALA A 83 24.51 16.46 -30.47
C ALA A 83 23.64 15.23 -30.15
N ASP A 84 24.23 14.11 -29.72
CA ASP A 84 23.51 12.88 -29.36
C ASP A 84 22.87 12.98 -27.95
N PRO A 85 21.52 13.08 -27.84
CA PRO A 85 20.84 13.24 -26.56
C PRO A 85 20.94 12.00 -25.66
N ALA A 86 21.32 10.83 -26.19
CA ALA A 86 21.50 9.61 -25.40
C ALA A 86 22.80 9.61 -24.57
N ARG A 87 23.73 10.52 -24.84
CA ARG A 87 25.00 10.63 -24.10
C ARG A 87 24.77 11.18 -22.69
N GLY A 88 25.46 10.59 -21.72
CA GLY A 88 25.32 11.00 -20.32
C GLY A 88 26.01 12.34 -20.02
N PRO A 89 25.80 12.87 -18.80
CA PRO A 89 26.38 14.13 -18.37
C PRO A 89 27.92 14.13 -18.37
N GLY A 90 28.57 13.05 -17.93
CA GLY A 90 30.04 12.94 -17.87
C GLY A 90 30.66 13.00 -19.27
N VAL A 91 30.13 12.20 -20.20
CA VAL A 91 30.55 12.22 -21.61
C VAL A 91 30.42 13.61 -22.22
N ARG A 92 29.30 14.32 -21.96
CA ARG A 92 29.08 15.67 -22.48
C ARG A 92 30.01 16.72 -21.85
N GLN A 93 30.32 16.60 -20.56
CA GLN A 93 31.26 17.50 -19.89
C GLN A 93 32.70 17.31 -20.40
N ALA A 94 33.14 16.06 -20.55
CA ALA A 94 34.47 15.75 -21.09
C ALA A 94 34.59 16.14 -22.58
N ALA A 95 33.56 15.88 -23.40
CA ALA A 95 33.50 16.36 -24.78
C ALA A 95 33.64 17.89 -24.89
N ALA A 96 32.89 18.63 -24.05
CA ALA A 96 32.95 20.10 -24.03
C ALA A 96 34.28 20.65 -23.47
N LYS A 97 35.01 19.89 -22.65
CA LYS A 97 36.38 20.18 -22.22
C LYS A 97 37.35 19.95 -23.38
N ALA A 98 37.27 18.81 -24.04
CA ALA A 98 38.15 18.43 -25.15
C ALA A 98 38.08 19.41 -26.33
N LEU A 99 36.89 19.90 -26.69
CA LEU A 99 36.71 20.92 -27.75
C LEU A 99 37.38 22.27 -27.47
N LYS A 100 37.66 22.58 -26.20
CA LYS A 100 38.38 23.79 -25.77
C LYS A 100 39.89 23.58 -25.66
N GLY A 101 40.34 22.33 -25.78
CA GLY A 101 41.73 21.94 -25.71
C GLY A 101 42.44 21.88 -27.06
N THR A 102 43.58 21.23 -27.05
CA THR A 102 44.43 20.94 -28.20
C THR A 102 43.91 19.75 -29.03
N ALA A 103 44.43 19.60 -30.25
CA ALA A 103 44.15 18.42 -31.08
C ALA A 103 44.57 17.09 -30.43
N ALA A 104 45.57 17.10 -29.54
CA ALA A 104 45.97 15.93 -28.77
C ALA A 104 44.91 15.55 -27.72
N GLU A 105 44.35 16.54 -27.01
CA GLU A 105 43.28 16.33 -26.02
C GLU A 105 41.97 15.87 -26.68
N MET A 106 41.63 16.40 -27.87
CA MET A 106 40.49 15.88 -28.65
C MET A 106 40.66 14.40 -29.00
N ARG A 107 41.86 13.97 -29.41
CA ARG A 107 42.14 12.55 -29.68
C ARG A 107 42.14 11.69 -28.42
N GLN A 108 42.74 12.17 -27.32
CA GLN A 108 42.74 11.48 -26.04
C GLN A 108 41.32 11.27 -25.50
N PHE A 109 40.44 12.26 -25.67
CA PHE A 109 39.03 12.10 -25.35
C PHE A 109 38.39 10.99 -26.20
N LEU A 110 38.53 11.03 -27.53
CA LEU A 110 37.91 10.05 -28.42
C LEU A 110 38.43 8.61 -28.24
N THR A 111 39.69 8.42 -27.83
CA THR A 111 40.31 7.09 -27.68
C THR A 111 40.26 6.52 -26.27
N VAL A 112 40.24 7.36 -25.23
CA VAL A 112 40.31 6.93 -23.82
C VAL A 112 39.14 7.49 -23.01
N GLU A 113 39.07 8.82 -22.80
CA GLU A 113 38.13 9.40 -21.82
C GLU A 113 36.66 9.10 -22.20
N LEU A 114 36.33 9.01 -23.49
CA LEU A 114 34.98 8.69 -23.97
C LEU A 114 34.47 7.34 -23.45
N ALA A 115 35.35 6.32 -23.32
CA ALA A 115 34.98 5.02 -22.79
C ALA A 115 34.84 5.04 -21.26
N GLU A 116 35.76 5.72 -20.57
CA GLU A 116 35.72 5.90 -19.12
C GLU A 116 34.48 6.68 -18.66
N GLN A 117 34.17 7.79 -19.33
CA GLN A 117 33.00 8.62 -19.02
C GLN A 117 31.68 7.91 -19.36
N GLN A 118 31.64 7.09 -20.43
CA GLN A 118 30.48 6.24 -20.70
C GLN A 118 30.25 5.23 -19.58
N PHE A 119 31.32 4.60 -19.08
CA PHE A 119 31.23 3.63 -18.00
C PHE A 119 30.69 4.25 -16.71
N VAL A 120 31.20 5.42 -16.32
CA VAL A 120 30.71 6.17 -15.14
C VAL A 120 29.26 6.64 -15.33
N ASP A 121 28.91 7.19 -16.50
CA ASP A 121 27.54 7.62 -16.80
C ASP A 121 26.55 6.43 -16.75
N ASP A 122 26.94 5.27 -17.27
CA ASP A 122 26.12 4.06 -17.24
C ASP A 122 26.02 3.45 -15.84
N GLU A 123 27.09 3.48 -15.03
CA GLU A 123 27.05 3.08 -13.61
C GLU A 123 26.02 3.90 -12.82
N VAL A 124 26.00 5.23 -13.05
CA VAL A 124 25.01 6.13 -12.44
C VAL A 124 23.59 5.84 -12.93
N LYS A 125 23.39 5.54 -14.22
CA LYS A 125 22.08 5.10 -14.74
C LYS A 125 21.60 3.82 -14.07
N ILE A 126 22.47 2.81 -13.97
CA ILE A 126 22.14 1.51 -13.34
C ILE A 126 21.82 1.71 -11.86
N SER A 127 22.57 2.56 -11.15
CA SER A 127 22.32 2.89 -9.74
C SER A 127 20.96 3.57 -9.51
N ARG A 128 20.52 4.44 -10.44
CA ARG A 128 19.16 5.03 -10.41
C ARG A 128 18.08 3.97 -10.65
N ILE A 129 18.25 3.14 -11.69
CA ILE A 129 17.34 2.02 -12.00
C ILE A 129 17.27 1.02 -10.84
N HIS A 130 18.38 0.80 -10.13
CA HIS A 130 18.42 0.00 -8.92
C HIS A 130 17.51 0.62 -7.84
N ASN A 131 17.69 1.90 -7.50
CA ASN A 131 16.91 2.53 -6.42
C ASN A 131 15.39 2.52 -6.68
N ASP A 132 14.99 2.91 -7.89
CA ASP A 132 13.58 3.01 -8.31
C ASP A 132 12.95 1.63 -8.63
N GLY A 133 13.77 0.59 -8.74
CA GLY A 133 13.37 -0.74 -9.19
C GLY A 133 12.60 -1.56 -8.15
N GLY A 134 11.81 -2.52 -8.66
CA GLY A 134 11.29 -3.63 -7.87
C GLY A 134 12.38 -4.63 -7.46
N PRO A 135 12.04 -5.67 -6.66
CA PRO A 135 13.01 -6.64 -6.16
C PRO A 135 13.87 -7.33 -7.23
N ALA A 136 13.29 -7.76 -8.34
CA ALA A 136 14.04 -8.40 -9.43
C ALA A 136 14.92 -7.39 -10.18
N VAL A 137 14.45 -6.16 -10.41
CA VAL A 137 15.27 -5.07 -10.99
C VAL A 137 16.46 -4.76 -10.09
N LYS A 138 16.24 -4.67 -8.78
CA LYS A 138 17.28 -4.43 -7.77
C LYS A 138 18.37 -5.51 -7.81
N ALA A 139 17.96 -6.78 -7.84
CA ALA A 139 18.89 -7.91 -7.97
C ALA A 139 19.69 -7.86 -9.28
N ALA A 140 19.02 -7.71 -10.43
CA ALA A 140 19.67 -7.67 -11.74
C ALA A 140 20.63 -6.48 -11.90
N ALA A 141 20.28 -5.31 -11.33
CA ALA A 141 21.16 -4.14 -11.33
C ALA A 141 22.43 -4.39 -10.49
N ILE A 142 22.31 -5.03 -9.32
CA ILE A 142 23.48 -5.41 -8.51
C ILE A 142 24.36 -6.42 -9.27
N GLU A 143 23.78 -7.40 -9.97
CA GLU A 143 24.57 -8.34 -10.78
C GLU A 143 25.31 -7.66 -11.92
N ALA A 144 24.70 -6.67 -12.60
CA ALA A 144 25.37 -5.86 -13.60
C ALA A 144 26.52 -5.04 -12.99
N LEU A 145 26.28 -4.34 -11.88
CA LEU A 145 27.29 -3.54 -11.18
C LEU A 145 28.47 -4.38 -10.67
N ARG A 146 28.23 -5.61 -10.20
CA ARG A 146 29.31 -6.53 -9.77
C ARG A 146 30.23 -6.96 -10.91
N LYS A 147 29.75 -6.99 -12.15
CA LYS A 147 30.58 -7.37 -13.32
C LYS A 147 31.58 -6.28 -13.74
N GLN A 148 31.40 -5.02 -13.31
CA GLN A 148 32.30 -3.87 -13.57
C GLN A 148 32.83 -3.82 -15.02
N THR A 149 31.95 -4.04 -16.01
CA THR A 149 32.31 -4.07 -17.44
C THR A 149 31.27 -3.37 -18.30
N GLN A 150 31.73 -2.58 -19.28
CA GLN A 150 30.85 -1.82 -20.17
C GLN A 150 29.86 -2.71 -20.95
N ALA A 151 30.27 -3.93 -21.31
CA ALA A 151 29.40 -4.93 -21.94
C ALA A 151 28.22 -5.31 -21.03
N ALA A 152 28.47 -5.62 -19.76
CA ALA A 152 27.44 -5.96 -18.78
C ALA A 152 26.49 -4.79 -18.49
N TYR A 153 27.04 -3.57 -18.42
CA TYR A 153 26.23 -2.36 -18.21
C TYR A 153 25.30 -2.13 -19.41
N THR A 154 25.83 -2.25 -20.63
CA THR A 154 25.06 -2.12 -21.87
C THR A 154 23.98 -3.21 -22.00
N GLU A 155 24.31 -4.46 -21.69
CA GLU A 155 23.38 -5.61 -21.69
C GLU A 155 22.22 -5.40 -20.72
N PHE A 156 22.52 -4.98 -19.48
CA PHE A 156 21.50 -4.66 -18.48
C PHE A 156 20.64 -3.46 -18.91
N LEU A 157 21.24 -2.38 -19.39
CA LEU A 157 20.52 -1.17 -19.77
C LEU A 157 19.62 -1.38 -21.00
N LYS A 158 20.01 -2.24 -21.96
CA LYS A 158 19.20 -2.54 -23.15
C LYS A 158 18.08 -3.54 -22.86
N GLU A 159 18.39 -4.64 -22.16
CA GLU A 159 17.46 -5.78 -22.06
C GLU A 159 17.27 -6.27 -20.63
N GLY A 160 18.36 -6.44 -19.86
CA GLY A 160 18.31 -7.04 -18.52
C GLY A 160 17.36 -6.33 -17.56
N GLN A 161 17.35 -5.00 -17.55
CA GLN A 161 16.44 -4.20 -16.72
C GLN A 161 14.96 -4.44 -17.09
N HIS A 162 14.65 -4.71 -18.36
CA HIS A 162 13.28 -4.89 -18.82
C HIS A 162 12.78 -6.30 -18.55
N ALA A 163 13.64 -7.31 -18.72
CA ALA A 163 13.36 -8.68 -18.31
C ALA A 163 13.19 -8.79 -16.79
N ALA A 164 13.97 -8.04 -16.02
CA ALA A 164 13.82 -7.94 -14.57
C ALA A 164 12.50 -7.25 -14.15
N ARG A 165 12.16 -6.09 -14.75
CA ARG A 165 10.87 -5.42 -14.52
C ARG A 165 9.69 -6.36 -14.83
N LEU A 166 9.73 -7.14 -15.91
CA LEU A 166 8.66 -8.08 -16.24
C LEU A 166 8.45 -9.16 -15.16
N LYS A 167 9.50 -9.58 -14.46
CA LYS A 167 9.37 -10.51 -13.31
C LYS A 167 8.65 -9.83 -12.14
N ASP A 168 9.01 -8.58 -11.83
CA ASP A 168 8.32 -7.78 -10.80
C ASP A 168 6.86 -7.50 -11.19
N ASP A 169 6.60 -7.07 -12.42
CA ASP A 169 5.25 -6.78 -12.95
C ASP A 169 4.34 -8.04 -12.89
N ARG A 170 4.87 -9.23 -13.18
CA ARG A 170 4.14 -10.52 -13.03
C ARG A 170 3.86 -10.91 -11.58
N VAL A 171 4.75 -10.58 -10.65
CA VAL A 171 4.50 -10.77 -9.21
C VAL A 171 3.41 -9.82 -8.73
N GLU A 172 3.36 -8.58 -9.23
CA GLU A 172 2.25 -7.65 -8.94
C GLU A 172 0.92 -8.15 -9.52
N LEU A 173 0.88 -8.64 -10.76
CA LEU A 173 -0.31 -9.30 -11.30
C LEU A 173 -0.82 -10.42 -10.39
N ALA A 174 0.05 -11.33 -9.96
CA ALA A 174 -0.32 -12.41 -9.04
C ALA A 174 -0.80 -11.89 -7.67
N ARG A 175 -0.24 -10.79 -7.16
CA ARG A 175 -0.71 -10.13 -5.93
C ARG A 175 -2.10 -9.53 -6.09
N MET A 176 -2.42 -8.94 -7.25
CA MET A 176 -3.71 -8.30 -7.54
C MET A 176 -4.90 -9.25 -7.48
N LEU A 177 -4.69 -10.56 -7.69
CA LEU A 177 -5.71 -11.61 -7.57
C LEU A 177 -6.30 -11.73 -6.16
N ASN A 178 -5.55 -11.36 -5.12
CA ASN A 178 -6.01 -11.43 -3.74
C ASN A 178 -7.13 -10.41 -3.49
N GLY A 179 -8.37 -10.89 -3.36
CA GLY A 179 -9.55 -10.03 -3.25
C GLY A 179 -9.91 -9.29 -4.55
N ALA A 180 -9.48 -9.81 -5.70
CA ALA A 180 -9.94 -9.33 -7.00
C ALA A 180 -11.44 -9.61 -7.22
N GLY A 181 -12.09 -8.71 -7.95
CA GLY A 181 -13.36 -9.01 -8.61
C GLY A 181 -13.16 -9.95 -9.80
N ARG A 182 -14.28 -10.33 -10.43
CA ARG A 182 -14.28 -11.30 -11.53
C ARG A 182 -13.54 -10.74 -12.75
N GLY A 183 -13.79 -9.49 -13.13
CA GLY A 183 -13.15 -8.83 -14.26
C GLY A 183 -11.64 -8.74 -14.08
N VAL A 184 -11.18 -8.27 -12.91
CA VAL A 184 -9.73 -8.19 -12.62
C VAL A 184 -9.10 -9.58 -12.64
N THR A 185 -9.77 -10.60 -12.10
CA THR A 185 -9.28 -11.99 -12.14
C THR A 185 -9.12 -12.50 -13.57
N GLN A 186 -10.11 -12.25 -14.44
CA GLN A 186 -10.06 -12.67 -15.85
C GLN A 186 -8.95 -11.95 -16.62
N ALA A 187 -8.86 -10.62 -16.50
CA ALA A 187 -7.85 -9.82 -17.18
C ALA A 187 -6.41 -10.16 -16.71
N VAL A 188 -6.22 -10.42 -15.41
CA VAL A 188 -4.91 -10.85 -14.89
C VAL A 188 -4.51 -12.22 -15.45
N ASN A 189 -5.42 -13.20 -15.49
CA ASN A 189 -5.10 -14.52 -16.03
C ASN A 189 -4.73 -14.45 -17.52
N GLU A 190 -5.49 -13.72 -18.33
CA GLU A 190 -5.19 -13.48 -19.74
C GLU A 190 -3.80 -12.84 -19.94
N LEU A 191 -3.42 -11.90 -19.08
CA LEU A 191 -2.10 -11.27 -19.10
C LEU A 191 -0.96 -12.18 -18.62
N LEU A 192 -1.22 -13.11 -17.71
CA LEU A 192 -0.24 -14.09 -17.26
C LEU A 192 0.01 -15.17 -18.33
N ASP A 193 -1.04 -15.62 -19.01
CA ASP A 193 -1.00 -16.67 -20.03
C ASP A 193 -0.51 -16.16 -21.40
N HIS A 194 -0.93 -14.95 -21.81
CA HIS A 194 -0.76 -14.43 -23.17
C HIS A 194 -0.23 -12.98 -23.25
N GLY A 195 -0.10 -12.27 -22.13
CA GLY A 195 0.26 -10.86 -22.11
C GLY A 195 1.70 -10.56 -22.54
N THR A 196 1.87 -9.55 -23.40
CA THR A 196 3.19 -8.98 -23.72
C THR A 196 3.74 -8.16 -22.54
N ARG A 197 5.05 -7.87 -22.56
CA ARG A 197 5.72 -7.05 -21.53
C ARG A 197 5.06 -5.67 -21.40
N GLU A 198 4.70 -5.08 -22.54
CA GLU A 198 4.06 -3.77 -22.64
C GLU A 198 2.64 -3.81 -22.08
N GLN A 199 1.83 -4.82 -22.45
CA GLN A 199 0.46 -4.99 -21.94
C GLN A 199 0.43 -5.24 -20.43
N ILE A 200 1.29 -6.13 -19.93
CA ILE A 200 1.44 -6.42 -18.50
C ILE A 200 1.77 -5.14 -17.73
N ARG A 201 2.72 -4.34 -18.23
CA ARG A 201 3.09 -3.07 -17.60
C ARG A 201 1.97 -2.04 -17.65
N GLU A 202 1.31 -1.86 -18.79
CA GLU A 202 0.21 -0.90 -18.93
C GLU A 202 -0.95 -1.26 -17.99
N PHE A 203 -1.25 -2.55 -17.84
CA PHE A 203 -2.26 -3.04 -16.92
C PHE A 203 -1.88 -2.83 -15.45
N VAL A 204 -0.64 -3.15 -15.06
CA VAL A 204 -0.14 -2.92 -13.68
C VAL A 204 -0.06 -1.43 -13.35
N ALA A 205 0.19 -0.57 -14.34
CA ALA A 205 0.25 0.88 -14.16
C ALA A 205 -1.13 1.55 -14.11
N THR A 206 -2.01 1.28 -15.08
CA THR A 206 -3.28 2.01 -15.23
C THR A 206 -4.50 1.18 -15.67
N GLY A 207 -4.32 0.05 -16.36
CA GLY A 207 -5.43 -0.77 -16.87
C GLY A 207 -6.28 -1.43 -15.78
N GLN A 208 -5.65 -1.84 -14.67
CA GLN A 208 -6.32 -2.46 -13.53
C GLN A 208 -7.43 -1.58 -12.91
N TYR A 209 -7.29 -0.25 -12.92
CA TYR A 209 -8.32 0.65 -12.38
C TYR A 209 -9.60 0.68 -13.22
N LYS A 210 -9.49 0.54 -14.55
CA LYS A 210 -10.66 0.48 -15.45
C LYS A 210 -11.45 -0.80 -15.19
N VAL A 211 -10.77 -1.94 -15.19
CA VAL A 211 -11.40 -3.25 -14.95
C VAL A 211 -11.99 -3.34 -13.53
N ARG A 212 -11.30 -2.78 -12.52
CA ARG A 212 -11.83 -2.73 -11.16
C ARG A 212 -13.04 -1.80 -11.01
N ALA A 213 -13.12 -0.71 -11.78
CA ALA A 213 -14.31 0.14 -11.80
C ALA A 213 -15.55 -0.60 -12.33
N GLU A 214 -15.40 -1.47 -13.34
CA GLU A 214 -16.50 -2.31 -13.82
C GLU A 214 -16.90 -3.38 -12.78
N ASP A 215 -15.93 -4.03 -12.13
CA ASP A 215 -16.20 -4.94 -11.00
C ASP A 215 -16.95 -4.22 -9.85
N ASP A 216 -16.51 -3.02 -9.46
CA ASP A 216 -17.13 -2.22 -8.41
C ASP A 216 -18.55 -1.76 -8.83
N ARG A 217 -18.79 -1.39 -10.11
CA ARG A 217 -20.14 -1.10 -10.64
C ARG A 217 -21.06 -2.31 -10.54
N VAL A 218 -20.61 -3.48 -10.98
CA VAL A 218 -21.39 -4.74 -10.88
C VAL A 218 -21.70 -5.10 -9.43
N ALA A 219 -20.73 -4.92 -8.53
CA ALA A 219 -20.94 -5.12 -7.09
C ALA A 219 -22.03 -4.20 -6.53
N LEU A 220 -22.01 -2.90 -6.87
CA LEU A 220 -23.03 -1.93 -6.46
C LEU A 220 -24.42 -2.32 -6.97
N PHE A 221 -24.57 -2.67 -8.25
CA PHE A 221 -25.84 -3.14 -8.80
C PHE A 221 -26.35 -4.41 -8.09
N GLY A 222 -25.45 -5.33 -7.74
CA GLY A 222 -25.78 -6.51 -6.94
C GLY A 222 -26.31 -6.17 -5.54
N MET A 223 -25.75 -5.13 -4.88
CA MET A 223 -26.19 -4.70 -3.55
C MET A 223 -27.62 -4.14 -3.52
N ILE A 224 -28.10 -3.53 -4.62
CA ILE A 224 -29.43 -2.87 -4.70
C ILE A 224 -30.58 -3.81 -4.30
N LYS A 225 -30.46 -5.11 -4.57
CA LYS A 225 -31.47 -6.13 -4.28
C LYS A 225 -31.80 -6.22 -2.78
N ASP A 226 -30.75 -6.21 -1.96
CA ASP A 226 -30.82 -6.46 -0.51
C ASP A 226 -30.43 -5.20 0.29
N ALA A 227 -30.47 -4.03 -0.35
CA ALA A 227 -30.19 -2.72 0.23
C ALA A 227 -31.43 -2.15 0.94
N GLY A 228 -31.20 -1.47 2.07
CA GLY A 228 -32.19 -0.59 2.68
C GLY A 228 -32.39 0.70 1.86
N PRO A 229 -33.38 1.54 2.22
CA PRO A 229 -33.72 2.75 1.46
C PRO A 229 -32.55 3.71 1.24
N GLY A 230 -31.77 4.01 2.28
CA GLY A 230 -30.65 4.95 2.24
C GLY A 230 -29.47 4.42 1.42
N LEU A 231 -29.10 3.14 1.59
CA LEU A 231 -28.09 2.51 0.73
C LEU A 231 -28.55 2.53 -0.73
N LYS A 232 -29.82 2.23 -1.00
CA LYS A 232 -30.38 2.17 -2.35
C LYS A 232 -30.36 3.54 -3.04
N GLU A 233 -30.79 4.60 -2.34
CA GLU A 233 -30.71 5.98 -2.83
C GLU A 233 -29.25 6.40 -3.08
N GLY A 234 -28.35 6.09 -2.14
CA GLY A 234 -26.92 6.38 -2.28
C GLY A 234 -26.28 5.72 -3.49
N ILE A 235 -26.60 4.45 -3.77
CA ILE A 235 -26.11 3.72 -4.96
C ILE A 235 -26.64 4.37 -6.24
N ILE A 236 -27.95 4.64 -6.32
CA ILE A 236 -28.56 5.23 -7.52
C ILE A 236 -27.93 6.60 -7.82
N LYS A 237 -27.88 7.48 -6.82
CA LYS A 237 -27.29 8.82 -6.91
C LYS A 237 -25.81 8.80 -7.30
N LEU A 238 -25.04 7.83 -6.80
CA LEU A 238 -23.64 7.66 -7.23
C LEU A 238 -23.55 7.31 -8.71
N LEU A 239 -24.34 6.34 -9.17
CA LEU A 239 -24.27 5.81 -10.54
C LEU A 239 -24.80 6.81 -11.58
N GLU A 240 -25.83 7.59 -11.24
CA GLU A 240 -26.33 8.72 -12.05
C GLU A 240 -25.28 9.82 -12.22
N GLY A 241 -24.44 10.06 -11.21
CA GLY A 241 -23.41 11.11 -11.21
C GLY A 241 -22.17 10.85 -12.07
N ASN A 242 -22.16 9.79 -12.89
CA ASN A 242 -21.01 9.28 -13.66
C ASN A 242 -19.70 9.20 -12.82
N PRO A 243 -19.62 8.26 -11.87
CA PRO A 243 -18.59 8.26 -10.84
C PRO A 243 -17.23 7.82 -11.38
N THR A 244 -16.18 8.43 -10.85
CA THR A 244 -14.79 8.01 -11.07
C THR A 244 -14.51 6.62 -10.46
N PRO A 245 -13.50 5.88 -10.94
CA PRO A 245 -13.05 4.63 -10.31
C PRO A 245 -12.78 4.74 -8.81
N ALA A 246 -12.24 5.88 -8.36
CA ALA A 246 -11.99 6.14 -6.95
C ALA A 246 -13.30 6.27 -6.14
N GLN A 247 -14.30 6.97 -6.66
CA GLN A 247 -15.60 7.12 -5.99
C GLN A 247 -16.37 5.80 -5.92
N LEU A 248 -16.36 5.01 -7.01
CA LEU A 248 -16.90 3.65 -7.02
C LEU A 248 -16.26 2.80 -5.91
N ARG A 249 -14.92 2.83 -5.85
CA ARG A 249 -14.17 2.04 -4.87
C ARG A 249 -14.49 2.45 -3.43
N THR A 250 -14.41 3.75 -3.12
CA THR A 250 -14.75 4.29 -1.79
C THR A 250 -16.17 3.92 -1.37
N PHE A 251 -17.13 3.93 -2.29
CA PHE A 251 -18.50 3.54 -1.96
C PHE A 251 -18.58 2.05 -1.61
N VAL A 252 -17.97 1.17 -2.42
CA VAL A 252 -17.96 -0.28 -2.18
C VAL A 252 -17.22 -0.65 -0.88
N THR A 253 -16.13 0.03 -0.54
CA THR A 253 -15.32 -0.30 0.65
C THR A 253 -15.75 0.40 1.93
N THR A 254 -16.47 1.52 1.84
CA THR A 254 -16.70 2.42 2.98
C THR A 254 -18.15 2.90 3.05
N THR A 255 -18.61 3.69 2.08
CA THR A 255 -19.92 4.37 2.16
C THR A 255 -21.10 3.40 2.23
N GLN A 256 -21.02 2.22 1.59
CA GLN A 256 -22.09 1.21 1.71
C GLN A 256 -22.24 0.63 3.13
N HIS A 257 -21.18 0.62 3.94
CA HIS A 257 -21.27 0.21 5.34
C HIS A 257 -21.92 1.30 6.21
N GLU A 258 -21.60 2.57 5.95
CA GLU A 258 -22.18 3.73 6.64
C GLU A 258 -23.69 3.82 6.38
N LEU A 259 -24.11 3.76 5.10
CA LEU A 259 -25.51 3.81 4.71
C LEU A 259 -26.30 2.59 5.22
N ARG A 260 -25.70 1.39 5.22
CA ARG A 260 -26.30 0.20 5.86
C ARG A 260 -26.50 0.39 7.36
N ASP A 261 -25.58 1.05 8.04
CA ASP A 261 -25.70 1.33 9.46
C ASP A 261 -26.82 2.34 9.77
N GLU A 262 -27.00 3.33 8.92
CA GLU A 262 -28.12 4.27 8.98
C GLU A 262 -29.47 3.57 8.72
N ASP A 263 -29.57 2.77 7.66
CA ASP A 263 -30.74 1.95 7.37
C ASP A 263 -31.08 1.01 8.54
N ASN A 264 -30.08 0.34 9.12
CA ASN A 264 -30.24 -0.51 10.28
C ASN A 264 -30.78 0.26 11.51
N LYS A 265 -30.27 1.48 11.78
CA LYS A 265 -30.79 2.32 12.88
C LYS A 265 -32.26 2.68 12.67
N VAL A 266 -32.63 3.10 11.46
CA VAL A 266 -34.02 3.44 11.11
C VAL A 266 -34.93 2.21 11.24
N GLN A 267 -34.49 1.05 10.74
CA GLN A 267 -35.24 -0.20 10.85
C GLN A 267 -35.46 -0.59 12.31
N ILE A 268 -34.43 -0.58 13.16
CA ILE A 268 -34.55 -0.93 14.58
C ILE A 268 -35.43 0.08 15.32
N ALA A 269 -35.28 1.38 15.05
CA ALA A 269 -36.13 2.41 15.64
C ALA A 269 -37.62 2.21 15.27
N SER A 270 -37.92 1.82 14.03
CA SER A 270 -39.30 1.52 13.59
C SER A 270 -39.93 0.34 14.36
N MET A 271 -39.13 -0.66 14.77
CA MET A 271 -39.60 -1.80 15.53
C MET A 271 -40.03 -1.42 16.97
N VAL A 272 -39.33 -0.47 17.60
CA VAL A 272 -39.56 -0.04 19.00
C VAL A 272 -41.00 0.45 19.24
N ALA A 273 -41.64 1.04 18.23
CA ALA A 273 -42.99 1.59 18.33
C ALA A 273 -44.10 0.52 18.51
N LYS A 274 -43.84 -0.73 18.08
CA LYS A 274 -44.79 -1.86 18.16
C LYS A 274 -44.22 -3.07 18.90
N ALA A 275 -43.09 -2.89 19.60
CA ALA A 275 -42.37 -3.96 20.28
C ALA A 275 -42.95 -4.27 21.67
N GLY A 276 -42.94 -5.56 22.04
CA GLY A 276 -43.09 -6.01 23.42
C GLY A 276 -41.89 -5.63 24.30
N PRO A 277 -41.96 -5.88 25.62
CA PRO A 277 -40.95 -5.43 26.57
C PRO A 277 -39.53 -5.94 26.28
N GLU A 278 -39.35 -7.22 25.95
CA GLU A 278 -38.02 -7.78 25.67
C GLU A 278 -37.52 -7.35 24.29
N LEU A 279 -38.36 -7.30 23.25
CA LEU A 279 -37.98 -6.76 21.94
C LEU A 279 -37.58 -5.28 22.01
N LYS A 280 -38.30 -4.47 22.79
CA LYS A 280 -37.99 -3.05 23.01
C LYS A 280 -36.66 -2.87 23.74
N LYS A 281 -36.40 -3.65 24.79
CA LYS A 281 -35.14 -3.65 25.53
C LYS A 281 -33.96 -4.05 24.64
N ALA A 282 -34.10 -5.11 23.85
CA ALA A 282 -33.07 -5.58 22.93
C ALA A 282 -32.79 -4.58 21.78
N ALA A 283 -33.83 -3.99 21.20
CA ALA A 283 -33.70 -2.96 20.16
C ALA A 283 -32.96 -1.71 20.68
N LEU A 284 -33.29 -1.24 21.89
CA LEU A 284 -32.62 -0.10 22.51
C LEU A 284 -31.16 -0.39 22.91
N ALA A 285 -30.83 -1.64 23.22
CA ALA A 285 -29.43 -2.05 23.43
C ALA A 285 -28.65 -2.01 22.10
N ALA A 286 -29.21 -2.58 21.03
CA ALA A 286 -28.58 -2.58 19.70
C ALA A 286 -28.36 -1.16 19.14
N LEU A 287 -29.32 -0.25 19.32
CA LEU A 287 -29.17 1.16 18.92
C LEU A 287 -28.03 1.90 19.63
N LYS A 288 -27.66 1.47 20.85
CA LYS A 288 -26.53 2.02 21.61
C LYS A 288 -25.20 1.31 21.34
N GLY A 289 -25.21 0.18 20.66
CA GLY A 289 -24.04 -0.64 20.34
C GLY A 289 -23.32 -0.21 19.06
N THR A 290 -22.53 -1.11 18.50
CA THR A 290 -21.80 -0.92 17.24
C THR A 290 -22.69 -1.22 16.00
N PRO A 291 -22.22 -0.96 14.76
CA PRO A 291 -22.90 -1.40 13.55
C PRO A 291 -23.12 -2.92 13.51
N GLU A 292 -22.17 -3.68 14.04
CA GLU A 292 -22.23 -5.14 14.17
C GLU A 292 -23.33 -5.57 15.14
N ASP A 293 -23.48 -4.90 16.29
CA ASP A 293 -24.57 -5.17 17.24
C ASP A 293 -25.95 -4.93 16.59
N ARG A 294 -26.09 -3.88 15.79
CA ARG A 294 -27.32 -3.58 15.03
C ARG A 294 -27.61 -4.65 13.99
N ALA A 295 -26.60 -5.05 13.22
CA ALA A 295 -26.73 -6.12 12.24
C ALA A 295 -27.04 -7.48 12.89
N ALA A 296 -26.41 -7.81 14.01
CA ALA A 296 -26.67 -9.03 14.77
C ALA A 296 -28.08 -9.05 15.38
N PHE A 297 -28.53 -7.92 15.94
CA PHE A 297 -29.90 -7.79 16.42
C PHE A 297 -30.93 -7.98 15.30
N LEU A 298 -30.75 -7.33 14.14
CA LEU A 298 -31.65 -7.50 13.00
C LEU A 298 -31.62 -8.93 12.41
N LYS A 299 -30.46 -9.60 12.42
CA LYS A 299 -30.31 -10.96 11.88
C LYS A 299 -30.89 -12.04 12.79
N THR A 300 -30.70 -11.93 14.12
CA THR A 300 -31.13 -12.98 15.07
C THR A 300 -31.77 -12.43 16.34
N GLY A 301 -31.23 -11.35 16.92
CA GLY A 301 -31.68 -10.84 18.22
C GLY A 301 -33.17 -10.45 18.28
N GLN A 302 -33.72 -9.88 17.21
CA GLN A 302 -35.15 -9.53 17.13
C GLN A 302 -36.08 -10.75 17.23
N HIS A 303 -35.65 -11.92 16.72
CA HIS A 303 -36.44 -13.14 16.74
C HIS A 303 -36.44 -13.77 18.13
N VAL A 304 -35.28 -13.81 18.79
CA VAL A 304 -35.14 -14.28 20.17
C VAL A 304 -35.96 -13.42 21.13
N ALA A 305 -35.89 -12.09 20.98
CA ALA A 305 -36.64 -11.17 21.84
C ALA A 305 -38.15 -11.24 21.60
N ARG A 306 -38.60 -11.39 20.34
CA ARG A 306 -40.02 -11.60 20.01
C ARG A 306 -40.55 -12.93 20.56
N ALA A 307 -39.80 -14.02 20.46
CA ALA A 307 -40.20 -15.31 21.01
C ALA A 307 -40.38 -15.28 22.55
N LYS A 308 -39.60 -14.44 23.25
CA LYS A 308 -39.83 -14.18 24.69
C LYS A 308 -41.11 -13.38 24.92
N ASP A 309 -41.34 -12.31 24.17
CA ASP A 309 -42.56 -11.50 24.28
C ASP A 309 -43.83 -12.36 24.00
N GLU A 310 -43.75 -13.27 23.02
CA GLU A 310 -44.80 -14.26 22.72
C GLU A 310 -44.97 -15.29 23.85
N GLY A 311 -43.87 -15.78 24.44
CA GLY A 311 -43.88 -16.67 25.61
C GLY A 311 -44.42 -16.03 26.91
N HIS A 312 -44.50 -14.70 26.97
CA HIS A 312 -45.16 -13.95 28.04
C HIS A 312 -46.65 -13.64 27.73
N GLY A 313 -47.16 -14.10 26.58
CA GLY A 313 -48.49 -13.82 26.04
C GLY A 313 -49.70 -14.52 26.68
N THR A 314 -49.67 -14.90 27.96
CA THR A 314 -50.85 -15.40 28.71
C THR A 314 -50.96 -14.85 30.14
N GLY A 315 -50.43 -13.64 30.38
CA GLY A 315 -50.49 -12.94 31.69
C GLY A 315 -51.33 -11.66 31.68
N GLY A 316 -52.59 -11.73 31.25
CA GLY A 316 -53.45 -10.55 31.09
C GLY A 316 -54.00 -9.97 32.40
N GLY A 317 -53.72 -8.68 32.64
CA GLY A 317 -54.62 -7.70 33.28
C GLY A 317 -55.35 -8.07 34.59
N GLY A 318 -54.71 -7.80 35.73
CA GLY A 318 -55.39 -7.63 37.03
C GLY A 318 -55.22 -6.20 37.52
N SER A 319 -56.32 -5.44 37.65
CA SER A 319 -56.29 -4.02 38.02
C SER A 319 -55.88 -3.80 39.48
N ALA A 320 -55.14 -2.72 39.75
CA ALA A 320 -54.74 -2.34 41.10
C ALA A 320 -55.85 -1.54 41.81
N THR A 321 -56.71 -2.22 42.58
CA THR A 321 -57.53 -1.62 43.64
C THR A 321 -57.82 -2.64 44.73
N GLY A 322 -57.41 -2.42 45.98
CA GLY A 322 -57.71 -3.35 47.08
C GLY A 322 -56.85 -3.16 48.33
N THR A 323 -57.23 -2.22 49.19
CA THR A 323 -56.62 -2.02 50.52
C THR A 323 -56.95 -3.20 51.44
N GLY A 324 -55.95 -3.90 52.00
CA GLY A 324 -56.17 -5.02 52.92
C GLY A 324 -54.94 -5.37 53.75
N SER A 325 -55.03 -5.17 55.07
CA SER A 325 -53.99 -5.53 56.04
C SER A 325 -53.91 -7.05 56.26
N GLY A 326 -52.72 -7.60 56.54
CA GLY A 326 -52.56 -9.04 56.80
C GLY A 326 -51.12 -9.50 57.03
N THR A 327 -50.58 -9.27 58.24
CA THR A 327 -49.33 -9.91 58.70
C THR A 327 -49.57 -11.40 58.98
N GLY A 328 -48.70 -12.30 58.53
CA GLY A 328 -48.77 -13.72 58.90
C GLY A 328 -47.58 -14.56 58.43
N ASN A 329 -46.75 -15.01 59.38
CA ASN A 329 -45.75 -16.06 59.15
C ASN A 329 -46.43 -17.43 58.96
N GLY A 330 -45.87 -18.30 58.12
CA GLY A 330 -46.30 -19.70 58.00
C GLY A 330 -45.28 -20.53 57.23
N ALA A 331 -44.72 -21.56 57.88
CA ALA A 331 -43.65 -22.38 57.31
C ALA A 331 -44.16 -23.74 56.79
N GLN A 332 -43.45 -24.28 55.79
CA GLN A 332 -43.16 -25.71 55.57
C GLN A 332 -44.30 -26.75 55.47
N GLN A 333 -44.37 -27.43 54.32
CA GLN A 333 -44.28 -28.90 54.17
C GLN A 333 -43.79 -29.17 52.72
N ALA A 334 -42.67 -29.86 52.45
CA ALA A 334 -42.36 -31.30 52.63
C ALA A 334 -42.95 -32.16 51.46
N VAL A 335 -42.29 -33.18 50.89
CA VAL A 335 -41.01 -33.85 51.26
C VAL A 335 -40.35 -34.56 50.05
N ALA A 336 -39.07 -34.93 50.21
CA ALA A 336 -38.16 -35.94 49.57
C ALA A 336 -38.71 -36.94 48.49
N THR A 337 -37.92 -37.73 47.72
CA THR A 337 -36.55 -38.32 47.84
C THR A 337 -36.14 -38.81 46.43
N GLY A 338 -34.88 -39.04 46.01
CA GLY A 338 -33.54 -38.91 46.60
C GLY A 338 -32.48 -39.57 45.68
N THR A 339 -31.21 -39.66 46.12
CA THR A 339 -30.06 -40.17 45.35
C THR A 339 -29.31 -41.24 46.17
N GLY A 340 -28.81 -42.34 45.59
CA GLY A 340 -28.02 -43.31 46.39
C GLY A 340 -27.64 -44.65 45.74
N LYS A 341 -26.48 -44.66 45.06
CA LYS A 341 -25.78 -45.77 44.40
C LYS A 341 -25.30 -46.90 45.34
N GLY A 342 -25.21 -48.14 44.84
CA GLY A 342 -24.51 -49.26 45.51
C GLY A 342 -24.19 -50.45 44.57
N ASN A 343 -22.99 -51.03 44.66
CA ASN A 343 -22.48 -52.13 43.82
C ASN A 343 -22.65 -53.52 44.48
N GLY A 344 -22.62 -54.63 43.71
CA GLY A 344 -22.31 -55.97 44.24
C GLY A 344 -22.54 -57.16 43.29
N ASN A 345 -21.48 -57.92 42.99
CA ASN A 345 -21.47 -59.15 42.16
C ASN A 345 -22.38 -60.30 42.68
N ALA A 346 -22.97 -61.09 41.76
CA ALA A 346 -22.64 -62.52 41.53
C ALA A 346 -23.57 -63.17 40.46
N ALA A 347 -23.07 -64.17 39.72
CA ALA A 347 -23.78 -64.95 38.68
C ALA A 347 -24.11 -66.39 39.20
N PRO A 348 -24.80 -67.33 38.48
CA PRO A 348 -24.53 -67.71 37.08
C PRO A 348 -25.72 -68.16 36.17
N ALA A 349 -25.37 -68.43 34.90
CA ALA A 349 -26.03 -69.30 33.89
C ALA A 349 -27.40 -68.90 33.28
N GLY A 350 -27.62 -68.98 31.95
CA GLY A 350 -26.66 -69.31 30.88
C GLY A 350 -27.27 -69.31 29.45
N GLY A 351 -26.41 -69.43 28.42
CA GLY A 351 -26.75 -69.61 26.98
C GLY A 351 -27.25 -68.34 26.25
N SER A 352 -26.70 -67.89 25.11
CA SER A 352 -25.61 -68.42 24.28
C SER A 352 -24.86 -67.30 23.51
N SER A 353 -23.58 -67.57 23.22
CA SER A 353 -22.64 -66.91 22.27
C SER A 353 -23.23 -66.32 20.97
N SER A 354 -22.67 -65.28 20.32
CA SER A 354 -21.45 -64.47 20.58
C SER A 354 -21.45 -63.16 19.77
N GLY A 355 -20.77 -62.11 20.28
CA GLY A 355 -20.35 -60.92 19.51
C GLY A 355 -19.12 -61.19 18.62
N PRO A 356 -18.29 -60.19 18.21
CA PRO A 356 -17.87 -58.98 18.98
C PRO A 356 -17.83 -57.67 18.13
N LEU A 357 -17.34 -56.49 18.56
CA LEU A 357 -17.22 -55.73 19.83
C LEU A 357 -16.78 -54.30 19.46
N ALA A 358 -17.18 -53.30 20.26
CA ALA A 358 -16.37 -52.16 20.75
C ALA A 358 -17.28 -50.94 21.02
N SER A 359 -17.04 -50.06 21.99
CA SER A 359 -16.32 -50.06 23.27
C SER A 359 -16.39 -48.61 23.76
N THR A 360 -16.83 -48.37 25.00
CA THR A 360 -16.50 -47.19 25.85
C THR A 360 -16.62 -45.76 25.27
N GLY A 361 -17.35 -44.81 25.88
CA GLY A 361 -18.13 -44.84 27.12
C GLY A 361 -18.15 -43.47 27.82
N ALA A 362 -19.22 -43.20 28.58
CA ALA A 362 -19.47 -42.00 29.40
C ALA A 362 -19.53 -40.63 28.66
N GLY A 363 -20.37 -39.66 29.05
CA GLY A 363 -21.39 -39.67 30.11
C GLY A 363 -21.54 -38.30 30.79
N SER A 364 -22.63 -37.57 30.46
CA SER A 364 -23.38 -36.58 31.29
C SER A 364 -22.57 -35.56 32.13
N GLU A 365 -22.73 -34.24 31.98
CA GLU A 365 -23.98 -33.51 32.29
C GLU A 365 -24.06 -32.09 31.68
N THR A 366 -25.26 -31.50 31.82
CA THR A 366 -25.68 -30.13 31.50
C THR A 366 -25.05 -29.03 32.35
N THR A 367 -24.87 -27.83 31.79
CA THR A 367 -25.41 -26.56 32.33
C THR A 367 -25.32 -25.44 31.30
N TRP A 368 -26.33 -24.57 31.27
CA TRP A 368 -26.45 -23.41 30.38
C TRP A 368 -25.76 -22.15 30.94
N MET A 369 -25.43 -21.25 30.00
CA MET A 369 -25.28 -19.78 30.12
C MET A 369 -23.88 -19.14 30.09
N ALA A 370 -23.80 -18.21 29.13
CA ALA A 370 -23.14 -16.89 29.17
C ALA A 370 -21.63 -16.77 28.95
N GLY A 371 -21.28 -16.18 27.80
CA GLY A 371 -20.21 -15.17 27.72
C GLY A 371 -19.12 -15.39 26.66
N ALA A 372 -18.95 -14.40 25.78
CA ALA A 372 -17.74 -14.11 25.00
C ALA A 372 -17.14 -15.21 24.10
N GLY A 373 -17.66 -15.31 22.88
CA GLY A 373 -16.93 -15.93 21.77
C GLY A 373 -16.10 -14.91 20.99
N ALA A 374 -14.82 -14.74 21.34
CA ALA A 374 -13.85 -13.98 20.55
C ALA A 374 -12.72 -14.91 20.09
N ALA A 375 -12.71 -15.25 18.80
CA ALA A 375 -11.65 -16.03 18.18
C ALA A 375 -10.97 -15.17 17.11
N ALA A 376 -9.71 -14.80 17.36
CA ALA A 376 -8.84 -14.17 16.38
C ALA A 376 -7.50 -14.91 16.35
N LEU A 377 -7.13 -15.37 15.16
CA LEU A 377 -5.85 -16.01 14.89
C LEU A 377 -4.74 -14.95 14.85
N THR A 378 -3.66 -15.15 15.60
CA THR A 378 -2.39 -14.42 15.38
C THR A 378 -1.23 -15.39 15.38
N ALA A 379 -0.63 -15.59 14.20
CA ALA A 379 0.66 -16.23 14.05
C ALA A 379 1.79 -15.20 14.21
N GLY A 380 2.94 -15.64 14.74
CA GLY A 380 4.25 -15.05 14.41
C GLY A 380 4.58 -13.66 14.96
N ALA A 381 4.93 -13.58 16.25
CA ALA A 381 5.78 -12.52 16.78
C ALA A 381 7.04 -13.13 17.42
N GLY A 382 8.14 -13.17 16.67
CA GLY A 382 9.45 -13.57 17.19
C GLY A 382 10.09 -12.39 17.93
N LEU A 383 10.09 -12.41 19.27
CA LEU A 383 10.76 -11.39 20.07
C LEU A 383 12.23 -11.76 20.31
N VAL A 384 13.12 -10.82 20.00
CA VAL A 384 14.54 -10.90 20.30
C VAL A 384 14.76 -10.77 21.82
N VAL A 385 15.43 -11.74 22.42
CA VAL A 385 16.11 -11.57 23.71
C VAL A 385 17.60 -11.84 23.52
N ALA A 386 18.36 -10.76 23.41
CA ALA A 386 19.80 -10.83 23.52
C ALA A 386 20.18 -11.14 24.98
N ASN A 387 21.01 -12.15 25.22
CA ASN A 387 21.77 -12.21 26.47
C ASN A 387 23.25 -12.49 26.23
N ARG A 388 24.06 -11.64 26.83
CA ARG A 388 25.47 -11.39 26.55
C ARG A 388 26.29 -12.17 27.57
N ARG A 389 26.92 -13.29 27.19
CA ARG A 389 27.94 -13.95 28.02
C ARG A 389 29.28 -14.10 27.30
N ARG A 390 30.32 -13.79 28.06
CA ARG A 390 31.71 -13.61 27.65
C ARG A 390 32.30 -14.93 27.16
N ARG A 391 33.10 -14.90 26.09
CA ARG A 391 34.24 -15.81 25.96
C ARG A 391 35.47 -15.09 26.46
N THR A 392 35.92 -15.46 27.65
CA THR A 392 37.34 -15.44 27.98
C THR A 392 37.95 -16.70 27.39
N SER A 393 38.96 -16.54 26.55
CA SER A 393 39.89 -17.61 26.19
C SER A 393 41.28 -17.12 26.56
N ALA A 394 41.82 -17.70 27.64
CA ALA A 394 43.16 -18.26 27.61
C ALA A 394 43.01 -19.73 27.17
#